data_AF-A0A7C5SW83-F1
#
_entry.id   AF-A0A7C5SW83-F1
#
_cell.length_a   1.000
_cell.length_b   1.000
_cell.length_c   1.000
_cell.angle_alpha   90.00
_cell.angle_beta   90.00
_cell.angle_gamma   90.00
#
_symmetry.space_group_name_H-M   'P 1'
#
loop_
_entity.id
_entity.type
_entity.pdbx_description
1 polymer ?
#
loop_
_entity_poly.entity_id
_entity_poly.type
_entity_poly.pdbx_seq_one_letter_code
_entity_poly.pdbx_strand_id
1 'polypeptide(L)' 'YKGRQAIGEIFLIDDEVKTMMKDGFNDHQIREVMKQRGMKTISDKLKEMLLSGETSYEEAIRVGLMDG' A
#
# COMPACT_ATOMS: atom_id res chain seq x y z
N TYR A 1 -13.18 14.52 -14.15
CA TYR A 1 -13.15 13.11 -13.75
C TYR A 1 -14.13 12.32 -14.60
N LYS A 2 -13.67 11.37 -15.43
CA LYS A 2 -14.55 10.50 -16.22
C LYS A 2 -14.26 9.05 -15.80
N GLY A 3 -15.04 8.54 -14.85
CA GLY A 3 -14.85 7.23 -14.23
C GLY A 3 -14.32 7.29 -12.79
N ARG A 4 -14.63 6.26 -12.01
CA ARG A 4 -14.05 6.00 -10.68
C ARG A 4 -13.22 4.72 -10.79
N GLN A 5 -12.02 4.74 -10.25
CA GLN A 5 -11.16 3.57 -10.15
C GLN A 5 -11.03 3.18 -8.68
N ALA A 6 -11.32 1.92 -8.35
CA ALA A 6 -11.03 1.39 -7.02
C ALA A 6 -9.54 1.04 -6.94
N ILE A 7 -8.89 1.48 -5.86
CA ILE A 7 -7.52 1.10 -5.52
C ILE A 7 -7.54 0.48 -4.12
N GLY A 8 -6.68 -0.50 -3.90
CA GLY A 8 -6.58 -1.19 -2.61
C GLY A 8 -5.22 -1.83 -2.46
N GLU A 9 -4.84 -2.08 -1.21
CA GLU A 9 -3.69 -2.90 -0.86
C GLU A 9 -4.14 -4.34 -0.57
N ILE A 10 -3.32 -5.33 -0.94
CA ILE A 10 -3.56 -6.73 -0.64
C ILE A 10 -2.45 -7.18 0.29
N PHE A 11 -2.82 -7.53 1.52
CA PHE A 11 -1.93 -8.12 2.51
C PHE A 11 -2.13 -9.63 2.54
N LEU A 12 -1.18 -10.39 2.01
CA LEU A 12 -1.23 -11.86 1.99
C LEU A 12 -0.58 -12.43 3.24
N ILE A 13 -1.35 -13.21 4.01
CA ILE A 13 -0.82 -13.96 5.16
C ILE A 13 -0.28 -15.30 4.67
N ASP A 14 1.01 -15.33 4.34
CA ASP A 14 1.75 -16.55 4.04
C ASP A 14 2.33 -17.20 5.30
N ASP A 15 3.04 -18.32 5.15
CA ASP A 15 3.63 -19.03 6.29
C ASP A 15 4.78 -18.25 6.96
N GLU A 16 5.43 -17.34 6.23
CA GLU A 16 6.46 -16.46 6.77
C GLU A 16 5.83 -15.42 7.71
N VAL A 17 4.74 -14.78 7.29
CA VAL A 17 3.98 -13.84 8.12
C VAL A 17 3.44 -14.54 9.37
N LYS A 18 2.93 -15.77 9.26
CA LYS A 18 2.49 -16.54 10.44
C LYS A 18 3.64 -16.81 11.41
N THR A 19 4.85 -17.04 10.89
CA THR A 19 6.05 -17.22 11.71
C THR A 19 6.40 -15.92 12.42
N MET A 20 6.43 -14.79 11.72
CA MET A 20 6.68 -13.47 12.32
C MET A 20 5.68 -13.14 13.45
N MET A 21 4.40 -13.45 13.26
CA MET A 21 3.37 -13.27 14.30
C MET A 21 3.66 -14.12 15.54
N LYS A 22 4.10 -15.37 15.37
CA LYS A 22 4.49 -16.25 16.48
C LYS A 22 5.75 -15.75 17.20
N ASP A 23 6.67 -15.15 16.46
CA ASP A 23 7.92 -14.59 16.96
C ASP A 23 7.74 -13.22 17.63
N GLY A 24 6.50 -12.73 17.73
CA GLY A 24 6.15 -11.51 18.46
C GLY A 24 6.36 -10.21 17.67
N PHE A 25 6.48 -10.29 16.34
CA PHE A 25 6.54 -9.10 15.50
C PHE A 25 5.21 -8.35 15.55
N ASN A 26 5.28 -7.02 15.63
CA ASN A 26 4.10 -6.18 15.55
C ASN A 26 3.71 -5.86 14.09
N ASP A 27 2.50 -5.35 13.90
CA ASP A 27 1.92 -4.98 12.60
C ASP A 27 2.85 -4.09 11.76
N HIS A 28 3.53 -3.11 12.37
CA HIS A 28 4.45 -2.22 11.66
C HIS A 28 5.65 -2.99 11.13
N GLN A 29 6.28 -3.83 11.95
CA GLN A 29 7.43 -4.63 11.54
C GLN A 29 7.07 -5.59 10.41
N ILE A 30 5.93 -6.28 10.52
CA ILE A 30 5.45 -7.19 9.49
C ILE A 30 5.17 -6.41 8.20
N ARG A 31 4.53 -5.23 8.29
CA ARG A 31 4.24 -4.36 7.13
C ARG A 31 5.52 -3.89 6.44
N GLU A 32 6.58 -3.53 7.16
CA GLU A 32 7.88 -3.20 6.57
C GLU A 32 8.48 -4.37 5.79
N VAL A 33 8.51 -5.56 6.38
CA VAL A 33 9.02 -6.77 5.70
C VAL A 33 8.19 -7.07 4.45
N MET A 34 6.87 -6.96 4.53
CA MET A 34 5.99 -7.19 3.38
C MET A 34 6.20 -6.15 2.27
N LYS A 35 6.42 -4.87 2.61
CA LYS A 35 6.80 -3.84 1.63
C LYS A 35 8.11 -4.19 0.93
N GLN A 36 9.13 -4.63 1.68
CA GLN A 36 10.41 -5.08 1.12
C GLN A 36 10.25 -6.30 0.20
N ARG A 37 9.27 -7.17 0.48
CA ARG A 37 8.90 -8.33 -0.35
C ARG A 37 7.99 -7.98 -1.54
N GLY A 38 7.74 -6.69 -1.79
CA GLY A 38 7.01 -6.22 -2.97
C GLY A 38 5.51 -6.00 -2.76
N MET A 39 5.02 -6.02 -1.52
CA MET A 39 3.67 -5.53 -1.23
C MET A 39 3.57 -4.05 -1.58
N LYS A 40 2.67 -3.72 -2.51
CA LYS A 40 2.37 -2.33 -2.88
C LYS A 40 1.29 -1.76 -1.98
N THR A 41 1.59 -0.62 -1.37
CA THR A 41 0.60 0.14 -0.60
C THR A 41 -0.30 0.96 -1.53
N ILE A 42 -1.41 1.46 -0.98
CA ILE A 42 -2.24 2.45 -1.68
C ILE A 42 -1.42 3.68 -2.05
N SER A 43 -0.55 4.14 -1.15
CA SER A 43 0.33 5.29 -1.36
C SER A 43 1.31 5.07 -2.52
N ASP A 44 1.87 3.86 -2.65
CA ASP A 44 2.74 3.52 -3.79
C ASP A 44 1.97 3.54 -5.10
N LYS A 45 0.77 2.93 -5.12
CA LYS A 45 -0.07 2.93 -6.32
C LYS A 45 -0.52 4.34 -6.72
N LEU A 46 -0.83 5.20 -5.75
CA LEU A 46 -1.20 6.59 -5.99
C LEU A 46 -0.02 7.40 -6.58
N LYS A 47 1.20 7.18 -6.09
CA LYS A 47 2.41 7.79 -6.68
C LYS A 47 2.57 7.37 -8.13
N GLU A 48 2.42 6.08 -8.43
CA GLU A 48 2.49 5.57 -9.82
C GLU A 48 1.44 6.25 -10.71
N MET A 49 0.18 6.30 -10.27
CA MET A 49 -0.92 6.93 -11.02
C MET A 49 -0.73 8.43 -11.22
N LEU A 50 -0.16 9.12 -10.23
CA LEU A 50 0.13 10.54 -10.33
C LEU A 50 1.21 10.80 -11.39
N LEU A 51 2.29 10.00 -11.35
CA LEU A 51 3.39 10.11 -12.31
C LEU A 51 2.97 9.72 -13.73
N SER A 52 2.01 8.79 -13.89
CA SER A 52 1.46 8.42 -15.20
C SER A 52 0.38 9.37 -15.72
N GLY A 53 -0.06 10.35 -14.93
CA GLY A 53 -1.12 11.29 -15.29
C GLY A 53 -2.53 10.68 -15.24
N GLU A 54 -2.70 9.52 -14.61
CA GLU A 54 -4.00 8.85 -14.42
C GLU A 54 -4.83 9.49 -13.29
N THR A 55 -4.19 10.18 -12.34
CA THR A 55 -4.86 10.92 -11.26
C THR A 55 -4.27 12.32 -11.09
N SER A 56 -5.03 13.22 -10.46
CA SER A 56 -4.54 14.55 -10.09
C SER A 56 -3.81 14.49 -8.75
N TYR A 57 -2.94 15.48 -8.52
CA TYR A 57 -2.25 15.63 -7.23
C TYR A 57 -3.24 15.80 -6.07
N GLU A 58 -4.28 16.61 -6.26
CA GLU A 58 -5.34 16.83 -5.27
C GLU A 58 -6.09 15.55 -4.92
N GLU A 59 -6.42 14.74 -5.93
CA GLU A 59 -7.11 13.46 -5.73
C GLU A 59 -6.19 12.46 -5.02
N ALA A 60 -4.91 12.41 -5.37
CA ALA A 60 -3.96 11.53 -4.72
C ALA A 60 -3.75 11.88 -3.23
N ILE A 61 -3.69 13.17 -2.88
CA ILE A 61 -3.68 13.63 -1.48
C ILE A 61 -4.96 13.23 -0.76
N ARG A 62 -6.12 13.53 -1.35
CA ARG A 62 -7.43 13.26 -0.75
C ARG A 62 -7.65 11.77 -0.46
N VAL A 63 -7.10 10.88 -1.30
CA VAL A 63 -7.33 9.44 -1.20
C VAL A 63 -6.33 8.74 -0.28
N GLY A 64 -5.06 9.15 -0.22
CA GLY A 64 -4.11 8.43 0.63
C GLY A 64 -2.64 8.80 0.60
N LEU A 65 -2.18 9.82 -0.15
CA LEU A 65 -0.76 10.24 -0.10
C LEU A 65 -0.38 10.99 1.19
N MET A 66 -1.34 11.30 2.07
CA MET A 66 -1.10 12.10 3.28
C MET A 66 -0.57 11.32 4.49
N ASP A 67 -0.62 9.99 4.48
CA ASP A 67 -0.11 9.13 5.57
C ASP A 67 1.07 8.27 5.10
N GLY A 68 2.26 8.87 5.08
CA GLY A 68 3.54 8.19 4.86
C GLY A 68 4.50 8.45 6.02
#